data_AF-A0A973ZFW3-F1
#
_entry.id   AF-A0A973ZFW3-F1
#
_cell.length_a   1.000
_cell.length_b   1.000
_cell.length_c   1.000
_cell.angle_alpha   90.00
_cell.angle_beta   90.00
_cell.angle_gamma   90.00
#
_symmetry.space_group_name_H-M   'P 1'
#
loop_
_entity.id
_entity.type
_entity.pdbx_description
1 polymer ?
#
loop_
_entity_poly.entity_id
_entity_poly.type
_entity_poly.pdbx_seq_one_letter_code
_entity_poly.pdbx_strand_id
1 'polypeptide(L)'
;MQRPGDRIARFRTNASTRRVKIQSEPNHRLVVAAGAVGINIEDNAHAPGQPLRIVADQQTRLAAARSASDTVFINARIDTYLANAGGLEETVTRALAYLEAGADGVFVPGVVDPATIRELVNAIPAPLNILVGPGAPTVAELAGLGVARVSLGSSIAQSAYAVAQRAAEEIYRKGTYDAVSNALDYGTLNGLLRR
;
A
#
# COMPACT_ATOMS: atom_id res chain seq x y z
N MET A 1 63.08 -24.24 -12.92
CA MET A 1 63.28 -24.26 -11.46
C MET A 1 62.02 -23.68 -10.82
N GLN A 2 61.21 -24.53 -10.16
CA GLN A 2 59.93 -24.20 -9.52
C GLN A 2 60.11 -23.45 -8.19
N ARG A 3 59.12 -22.64 -7.81
CA ARG A 3 58.57 -22.62 -6.43
C ARG A 3 57.04 -22.42 -6.44
N PRO A 4 56.32 -22.92 -5.43
CA PRO A 4 54.96 -23.44 -5.56
C PRO A 4 53.90 -22.66 -4.76
N GLY A 5 52.64 -22.78 -5.21
CA GLY A 5 51.47 -22.94 -4.35
C GLY A 5 50.93 -21.70 -3.64
N ASP A 6 49.80 -21.20 -4.11
CA ASP A 6 48.61 -21.13 -3.26
C ASP A 6 47.35 -21.38 -4.09
N ARG A 7 46.76 -22.55 -3.86
CA ARG A 7 45.45 -22.95 -4.38
C ARG A 7 44.39 -22.28 -3.53
N ILE A 8 43.88 -21.13 -3.96
CA ILE A 8 42.58 -20.66 -3.47
C ILE A 8 41.52 -21.21 -4.43
N ALA A 9 40.69 -22.10 -3.88
CA ALA A 9 39.54 -22.68 -4.54
C ALA A 9 38.65 -21.59 -5.13
N ARG A 10 38.61 -21.49 -6.47
CA ARG A 10 37.53 -20.76 -7.13
C ARG A 10 36.26 -21.57 -6.94
N PHE A 11 35.49 -21.23 -5.92
CA PHE A 11 34.09 -21.62 -5.82
C PHE A 11 33.40 -21.20 -7.13
N ARG A 12 33.11 -22.18 -7.98
CA ARG A 12 32.09 -22.02 -9.02
C ARG A 12 30.77 -21.90 -8.27
N THR A 13 30.34 -20.69 -7.95
CA THR A 13 28.94 -20.45 -7.59
C THR A 13 28.16 -20.67 -8.89
N ASN A 14 27.61 -21.88 -9.01
CA ASN A 14 26.57 -22.16 -9.98
C ASN A 14 25.42 -21.22 -9.62
N ALA A 15 25.33 -20.08 -10.31
CA ALA A 15 24.22 -19.15 -10.22
C ALA A 15 23.00 -19.75 -10.92
N SER A 16 22.60 -20.95 -10.50
CA SER A 16 21.21 -21.36 -10.44
C SER A 16 20.62 -20.60 -9.26
N THR A 17 20.51 -19.27 -9.39
CA THR A 17 19.50 -18.52 -8.65
C THR A 17 18.21 -19.22 -9.02
N ARG A 18 17.64 -20.00 -8.10
CA ARG A 18 16.24 -20.35 -8.16
C ARG A 18 15.54 -19.00 -8.19
N ARG A 19 15.23 -18.51 -9.39
CA ARG A 19 14.13 -17.57 -9.57
C ARG A 19 12.96 -18.34 -9.03
N VAL A 20 12.66 -18.14 -7.75
CA VAL A 20 11.33 -18.40 -7.25
C VAL A 20 10.47 -17.56 -8.18
N LYS A 21 9.78 -18.22 -9.09
CA LYS A 21 8.80 -17.59 -9.97
C LYS A 21 7.69 -17.08 -9.04
N ILE A 22 7.86 -15.89 -8.47
CA ILE A 22 6.79 -15.12 -7.81
C ILE A 22 5.89 -14.54 -8.92
N GLN A 23 5.54 -15.37 -9.92
CA GLN A 23 4.74 -14.99 -11.08
C GLN A 23 3.61 -15.98 -11.36
N SER A 24 3.47 -17.08 -10.60
CA SER A 24 2.42 -18.07 -10.83
C SER A 24 1.57 -18.45 -9.61
N GLU A 25 1.97 -18.04 -8.40
CA GLU A 25 1.07 -18.04 -7.25
C GLU A 25 0.46 -16.64 -7.16
N PRO A 26 -0.87 -16.48 -7.18
CA PRO A 26 -1.44 -15.16 -7.04
C PRO A 26 -1.05 -14.60 -5.66
N ASN A 27 -0.34 -13.46 -5.65
CA ASN A 27 0.40 -12.91 -4.50
C ASN A 27 -0.41 -12.85 -3.19
N HIS A 28 -1.74 -12.79 -3.25
CA HIS A 28 -2.60 -12.83 -2.08
C HIS A 28 -2.34 -14.07 -1.19
N ARG A 29 -2.02 -15.24 -1.77
CA ARG A 29 -1.73 -16.46 -0.99
C ARG A 29 -0.47 -16.31 -0.15
N LEU A 30 0.59 -15.76 -0.73
CA LEU A 30 1.85 -15.53 -0.03
C LEU A 30 1.68 -14.49 1.09
N VAL A 31 0.90 -13.44 0.84
CA VAL A 31 0.61 -12.39 1.83
C VAL A 31 -0.19 -12.94 3.00
N VAL A 32 -1.23 -13.76 2.73
CA VAL A 32 -2.00 -14.44 3.78
C VAL A 32 -1.13 -15.43 4.55
N ALA A 33 -0.31 -16.23 3.85
CA ALA A 33 0.61 -17.17 4.50
C ALA A 33 1.66 -16.47 5.40
N ALA A 34 2.00 -15.22 5.10
CA ALA A 34 2.86 -14.39 5.94
C ALA A 34 2.15 -13.83 7.20
N GLY A 35 0.87 -14.15 7.41
CA GLY A 35 0.08 -13.75 8.58
C GLY A 35 -0.74 -12.48 8.39
N ALA A 36 -0.90 -11.98 7.16
CA ALA A 36 -1.76 -10.83 6.91
C ALA A 36 -3.25 -11.18 7.14
N VAL A 37 -3.94 -10.36 7.92
CA VAL A 37 -5.40 -10.48 8.17
C VAL A 37 -6.24 -9.59 7.26
N GLY A 38 -5.61 -8.80 6.39
CA GLY A 38 -6.30 -7.96 5.41
C GLY A 38 -5.41 -7.62 4.23
N ILE A 39 -6.02 -7.46 3.06
CA ILE A 39 -5.34 -7.12 1.81
C ILE A 39 -6.10 -6.01 1.07
N ASN A 40 -5.37 -5.16 0.36
CA ASN A 40 -5.93 -4.24 -0.60
C ASN A 40 -5.68 -4.77 -2.02
N ILE A 41 -6.71 -4.88 -2.86
CA ILE A 41 -6.57 -5.26 -4.27
C ILE A 41 -7.11 -4.12 -5.12
N GLU A 42 -6.26 -3.48 -5.89
CA GLU A 42 -6.60 -2.32 -6.69
C GLU A 42 -7.00 -2.66 -8.12
N ASP A 43 -7.87 -1.83 -8.69
CA ASP A 43 -8.32 -1.91 -10.08
C ASP A 43 -7.49 -1.04 -11.03
N ASN A 44 -6.40 -0.43 -10.55
CA ASN A 44 -5.43 0.23 -11.42
C ASN A 44 -4.78 -0.77 -12.38
N ALA A 45 -4.78 -0.45 -13.67
CA ALA A 45 -4.21 -1.32 -14.69
C ALA A 45 -2.69 -1.14 -14.83
N HIS A 46 -2.12 -0.03 -14.35
CA HIS A 46 -0.70 0.33 -14.51
C HIS A 46 -0.23 0.28 -15.98
N ALA A 47 -1.14 0.56 -16.89
CA ALA A 47 -0.92 0.50 -18.33
C ALA A 47 -1.10 1.89 -18.97
N PRO A 48 -0.21 2.31 -19.88
CA PRO A 48 -0.39 3.55 -20.63
C PRO A 48 -1.73 3.56 -21.37
N GLY A 49 -2.49 4.65 -21.24
CA GLY A 49 -3.76 4.84 -21.96
C GLY A 49 -4.96 4.05 -21.40
N GLN A 50 -4.76 3.17 -20.43
CA GLN A 50 -5.82 2.47 -19.72
C GLN A 50 -5.56 2.57 -18.22
N PRO A 51 -6.09 3.61 -17.53
CA PRO A 51 -5.81 3.83 -16.12
C PRO A 51 -6.43 2.75 -15.22
N LEU A 52 -7.61 2.23 -15.59
CA LEU A 52 -8.35 1.26 -14.80
C LEU A 52 -8.56 -0.05 -15.58
N ARG A 53 -8.57 -1.15 -14.83
CA ARG A 53 -8.99 -2.47 -15.30
C ARG A 53 -10.46 -2.45 -15.65
N ILE A 54 -10.84 -3.29 -16.59
CA ILE A 54 -12.25 -3.59 -16.84
C ILE A 54 -12.83 -4.27 -15.60
N VAL A 55 -14.11 -4.00 -15.30
CA VAL A 55 -14.78 -4.48 -14.08
C VAL A 55 -14.68 -6.01 -13.94
N ALA A 56 -14.90 -6.75 -15.03
CA ALA A 56 -14.87 -8.21 -15.03
C ALA A 56 -13.49 -8.81 -14.69
N ASP A 57 -12.39 -8.18 -15.14
CA ASP A 57 -11.01 -8.61 -14.78
C ASP A 57 -10.79 -8.44 -13.27
N GLN A 58 -11.22 -7.30 -12.73
CA GLN A 58 -11.07 -7.04 -11.30
C GLN A 58 -11.94 -7.94 -10.44
N GLN A 59 -13.19 -8.22 -10.83
CA GLN A 59 -14.04 -9.19 -10.14
C GLN A 59 -13.40 -10.58 -10.11
N THR A 60 -12.80 -11.02 -11.22
CA THR A 60 -12.08 -12.30 -11.28
C THR A 60 -10.92 -12.34 -10.27
N ARG A 61 -10.18 -11.24 -10.14
CA ARG A 61 -9.06 -11.14 -9.17
C ARG A 61 -9.53 -11.15 -7.72
N LEU A 62 -10.64 -10.46 -7.41
CA LEU A 62 -11.23 -10.43 -6.07
C LEU A 62 -11.79 -11.80 -5.68
N ALA A 63 -12.54 -12.45 -6.57
CA ALA A 63 -13.06 -13.79 -6.35
C ALA A 63 -11.94 -14.82 -6.17
N ALA A 64 -10.84 -14.70 -6.93
CA ALA A 64 -9.65 -15.53 -6.75
C ALA A 64 -9.02 -15.32 -5.36
N ALA A 65 -8.97 -14.08 -4.86
CA ALA A 65 -8.47 -13.82 -3.51
C ALA A 65 -9.41 -14.36 -2.42
N ARG A 66 -10.73 -14.22 -2.61
CA ARG A 66 -11.72 -14.76 -1.66
C ARG A 66 -11.65 -16.27 -1.57
N SER A 67 -11.61 -16.96 -2.71
CA SER A 67 -11.49 -18.43 -2.74
C SER A 67 -10.18 -18.98 -2.14
N ALA A 68 -9.15 -18.14 -1.98
CA ALA A 68 -7.89 -18.55 -1.38
C ALA A 68 -7.88 -18.46 0.16
N SER A 69 -8.80 -17.72 0.77
CA SER A 69 -8.96 -17.63 2.22
C SER A 69 -10.30 -17.00 2.53
N ASP A 70 -11.10 -17.56 3.43
CA ASP A 70 -12.37 -16.97 3.88
C ASP A 70 -12.20 -16.01 5.07
N THR A 71 -10.99 -15.88 5.62
CA THR A 71 -10.74 -15.16 6.87
C THR A 71 -10.02 -13.82 6.69
N VAL A 72 -9.40 -13.60 5.53
CA VAL A 72 -8.71 -12.34 5.24
C VAL A 72 -9.71 -11.25 4.87
N PHE A 73 -9.58 -10.04 5.42
CA PHE A 73 -10.38 -8.90 4.98
C PHE A 73 -9.94 -8.43 3.59
N ILE A 74 -10.82 -8.49 2.59
CA ILE A 74 -10.55 -8.06 1.22
C ILE A 74 -11.08 -6.64 1.03
N ASN A 75 -10.16 -5.68 0.92
CA ASN A 75 -10.49 -4.29 0.68
C ASN A 75 -10.31 -3.97 -0.82
N ALA A 76 -11.40 -3.86 -1.56
CA ALA A 76 -11.36 -3.54 -2.98
C ALA A 76 -11.00 -2.07 -3.18
N ARG A 77 -9.81 -1.80 -3.71
CA ARG A 77 -9.34 -0.44 -3.99
C ARG A 77 -9.77 0.01 -5.38
N ILE A 78 -10.42 1.16 -5.44
CA ILE A 78 -11.00 1.74 -6.66
C ILE A 78 -10.30 3.05 -6.97
N ASP A 79 -9.50 3.07 -8.04
CA ASP A 79 -8.62 4.19 -8.38
C ASP A 79 -9.29 5.25 -9.28
N THR A 80 -10.61 5.27 -9.40
CA THR A 80 -11.38 6.24 -10.21
C THR A 80 -10.98 7.69 -9.96
N TYR A 81 -10.96 8.12 -8.70
CA TYR A 81 -10.58 9.47 -8.31
C TYR A 81 -9.06 9.68 -8.40
N LEU A 82 -8.26 8.75 -7.89
CA LEU A 82 -6.80 8.87 -7.87
C LEU A 82 -6.19 8.93 -9.28
N ALA A 83 -6.75 8.18 -10.23
CA ALA A 83 -6.32 8.16 -11.62
C ALA A 83 -7.04 9.20 -12.50
N ASN A 84 -7.94 10.01 -11.93
CA ASN A 84 -8.78 10.97 -12.65
C ASN A 84 -9.50 10.31 -13.85
N ALA A 85 -10.06 9.12 -13.64
CA ALA A 85 -10.60 8.24 -14.66
C ALA A 85 -12.06 7.85 -14.39
N GLY A 86 -12.77 8.67 -13.62
CA GLY A 86 -14.16 8.45 -13.25
C GLY A 86 -14.64 9.45 -12.20
N GLY A 87 -15.76 9.12 -11.56
CA GLY A 87 -16.35 9.92 -10.49
C GLY A 87 -17.26 9.05 -9.63
N LEU A 88 -18.22 9.67 -8.95
CA LEU A 88 -19.09 9.00 -7.97
C LEU A 88 -19.79 7.78 -8.57
N GLU A 89 -20.51 7.96 -9.69
CA GLU A 89 -21.33 6.90 -10.31
C GLU A 89 -20.50 5.68 -10.72
N GLU A 90 -19.36 5.91 -11.38
CA GLU A 90 -18.44 4.83 -11.78
C GLU A 90 -17.83 4.14 -10.56
N THR A 91 -17.51 4.90 -9.51
CA THR A 91 -16.96 4.36 -8.26
C THR A 91 -17.96 3.46 -7.55
N VAL A 92 -19.21 3.90 -7.45
CA VAL A 92 -20.30 3.12 -6.85
C VAL A 92 -20.59 1.87 -7.67
N THR A 93 -20.66 1.98 -9.00
CA THR A 93 -20.87 0.83 -9.90
C THR A 93 -19.79 -0.23 -9.71
N ARG A 94 -18.52 0.18 -9.66
CA ARG A 94 -17.38 -0.71 -9.37
C ARG A 94 -17.45 -1.30 -7.98
N ALA A 95 -17.76 -0.49 -6.98
CA ALA A 95 -17.87 -0.93 -5.59
C ALA A 95 -18.89 -2.06 -5.45
N LEU A 96 -20.11 -1.88 -5.97
CA LEU A 96 -21.14 -2.91 -5.94
C LEU A 96 -20.68 -4.19 -6.65
N ALA A 97 -20.11 -4.07 -7.85
CA ALA A 97 -19.58 -5.22 -8.58
C ALA A 97 -18.46 -5.96 -7.82
N TYR A 98 -17.62 -5.23 -7.10
CA TYR A 98 -16.50 -5.79 -6.32
C TYR A 98 -16.96 -6.43 -5.01
N LEU A 99 -18.00 -5.91 -4.38
CA LEU A 99 -18.66 -6.55 -3.24
C LEU A 99 -19.29 -7.88 -3.64
N GLU A 100 -20.00 -7.94 -4.77
CA GLU A 100 -20.53 -9.21 -5.32
C GLU A 100 -19.44 -10.23 -5.64
N ALA A 101 -18.20 -9.78 -5.90
CA ALA A 101 -17.05 -10.64 -6.12
C ALA A 101 -16.35 -11.11 -4.83
N GLY A 102 -16.89 -10.77 -3.65
CA GLY A 102 -16.39 -11.21 -2.35
C GLY A 102 -15.47 -10.22 -1.65
N ALA A 103 -15.48 -8.93 -2.01
CA ALA A 103 -14.83 -7.90 -1.21
C ALA A 103 -15.62 -7.63 0.09
N ASP A 104 -14.89 -7.41 1.19
CA ASP A 104 -15.46 -7.12 2.52
C ASP A 104 -15.61 -5.60 2.76
N GLY A 105 -14.86 -4.78 2.02
CA GLY A 105 -14.88 -3.33 2.11
C GLY A 105 -14.33 -2.66 0.86
N VAL A 106 -14.49 -1.34 0.79
CA VAL A 106 -14.09 -0.54 -0.37
C VAL A 106 -13.11 0.54 0.04
N PHE A 107 -12.08 0.75 -0.78
CA PHE A 107 -11.07 1.78 -0.59
C PHE A 107 -11.06 2.75 -1.77
N VAL A 108 -11.42 4.02 -1.53
CA VAL A 108 -11.44 5.06 -2.55
C VAL A 108 -10.37 6.12 -2.24
N PRO A 109 -9.15 6.01 -2.79
CA PRO A 109 -8.15 7.07 -2.71
C PRO A 109 -8.46 8.24 -3.66
N GLY A 110 -7.98 9.44 -3.31
CA GLY A 110 -8.06 10.62 -4.17
C GLY A 110 -9.31 11.49 -3.97
N VAL A 111 -10.15 11.18 -2.98
CA VAL A 111 -11.33 11.97 -2.62
C VAL A 111 -11.25 12.42 -1.16
N VAL A 112 -11.33 13.73 -0.92
CA VAL A 112 -11.32 14.34 0.42
C VAL A 112 -12.46 15.34 0.63
N ASP A 113 -13.30 15.56 -0.39
CA ASP A 113 -14.48 16.41 -0.31
C ASP A 113 -15.57 15.75 0.56
N PRO A 114 -16.04 16.41 1.65
CA PRO A 114 -17.02 15.82 2.57
C PRO A 114 -18.35 15.44 1.91
N ALA A 115 -18.83 16.21 0.93
CA ALA A 115 -20.10 15.94 0.27
C ALA A 115 -20.01 14.64 -0.56
N THR A 116 -18.97 14.53 -1.37
CA THR A 116 -18.67 13.33 -2.17
C THR A 116 -18.45 12.10 -1.27
N ILE A 117 -17.72 12.25 -0.17
CA ILE A 117 -17.51 11.15 0.79
C ILE A 117 -18.85 10.69 1.39
N ARG A 118 -19.73 11.62 1.77
CA ARG A 118 -21.06 11.27 2.29
C ARG A 118 -21.88 10.48 1.28
N GLU A 119 -21.85 10.88 0.02
CA GLU A 119 -22.54 10.17 -1.06
C GLU A 119 -21.99 8.76 -1.26
N LEU A 120 -20.66 8.59 -1.26
CA LEU A 120 -20.02 7.28 -1.32
C LEU A 120 -20.42 6.39 -0.15
N VAL A 121 -20.40 6.91 1.08
CA VAL A 121 -20.83 6.17 2.28
C VAL A 121 -22.29 5.72 2.17
N ASN A 122 -23.18 6.60 1.68
CA ASN A 122 -24.60 6.27 1.55
C ASN A 122 -24.88 5.24 0.46
N ALA A 123 -24.09 5.25 -0.62
CA ALA A 123 -24.32 4.41 -1.79
C ALA A 123 -23.63 3.04 -1.72
N ILE A 124 -22.56 2.90 -0.94
CA ILE A 124 -21.76 1.67 -0.84
C ILE A 124 -22.16 0.92 0.43
N PRO A 125 -22.79 -0.27 0.35
CA PRO A 125 -23.26 -1.02 1.51
C PRO A 125 -22.11 -1.82 2.18
N ALA A 126 -20.97 -1.19 2.40
CA ALA A 126 -19.78 -1.80 3.00
C ALA A 126 -18.88 -0.75 3.69
N PRO A 127 -17.98 -1.17 4.61
CA PRO A 127 -16.99 -0.28 5.22
C PRO A 127 -16.16 0.49 4.17
N LEU A 128 -16.22 1.82 4.22
CA LEU A 128 -15.45 2.69 3.34
C LEU A 128 -14.11 3.09 3.99
N ASN A 129 -13.02 2.87 3.25
CA ASN A 129 -11.67 3.33 3.54
C ASN A 129 -11.33 4.54 2.66
N ILE A 130 -10.73 5.59 3.24
CA ILE A 130 -10.27 6.79 2.52
C ILE A 130 -8.77 7.02 2.74
N LEU A 131 -8.05 7.40 1.69
CA LEU A 131 -6.66 7.85 1.76
C LEU A 131 -6.64 9.35 2.06
N VAL A 132 -6.06 9.74 3.18
CA VAL A 132 -6.00 11.15 3.60
C VAL A 132 -4.59 11.72 3.53
N GLY A 133 -4.53 13.06 3.50
CA GLY A 133 -3.31 13.85 3.55
C GLY A 133 -3.61 15.26 4.07
N PRO A 134 -2.62 16.17 4.05
CA PRO A 134 -2.82 17.56 4.44
C PRO A 134 -4.00 18.20 3.72
N GLY A 135 -4.87 18.88 4.47
CA GLY A 135 -6.09 19.51 3.94
C GLY A 135 -7.34 18.63 3.91
N ALA A 136 -7.23 17.33 4.23
CA ALA A 136 -8.40 16.47 4.44
C ALA A 136 -9.13 16.81 5.76
N PRO A 137 -10.43 16.47 5.89
CA PRO A 137 -11.15 16.54 7.16
C PRO A 137 -10.47 15.70 8.25
N THR A 138 -10.69 16.05 9.51
CA THR A 138 -10.19 15.31 10.66
C THR A 138 -10.76 13.89 10.70
N VAL A 139 -10.07 12.98 11.39
CA VAL A 139 -10.58 11.61 11.60
C VAL A 139 -11.96 11.60 12.25
N ALA A 140 -12.22 12.52 13.18
CA ALA A 140 -13.52 12.66 13.84
C ALA A 140 -14.62 13.11 12.86
N GLU A 141 -14.33 14.09 12.00
CA GLU A 141 -15.26 14.52 10.95
C GLU A 141 -15.54 13.38 9.96
N LEU A 142 -14.51 12.68 9.48
CA LEU A 142 -14.66 11.53 8.57
C LEU A 142 -15.48 10.39 9.22
N ALA A 143 -15.24 10.10 10.50
CA ALA A 143 -16.06 9.13 11.25
C ALA A 143 -17.52 9.59 11.34
N GLY A 144 -17.76 10.88 11.58
CA GLY A 144 -19.10 11.49 11.51
C GLY A 144 -19.72 11.46 10.10
N LEU A 145 -18.90 11.34 9.05
CA LEU A 145 -19.34 11.06 7.69
C LEU A 145 -19.77 9.60 7.46
N GLY A 146 -19.39 8.69 8.35
CA GLY A 146 -19.60 7.24 8.23
C GLY A 146 -18.42 6.50 7.56
N VAL A 147 -17.27 7.17 7.40
CA VAL A 147 -16.03 6.50 6.97
C VAL A 147 -15.60 5.51 8.05
N ALA A 148 -15.38 4.25 7.66
CA ALA A 148 -15.01 3.19 8.58
C ALA A 148 -13.49 3.06 8.79
N ARG A 149 -12.69 3.53 7.83
CA ARG A 149 -11.23 3.44 7.89
C ARG A 149 -10.56 4.65 7.24
N VAL A 150 -9.49 5.12 7.88
CA VAL A 150 -8.61 6.16 7.33
C VAL A 150 -7.23 5.56 7.12
N SER A 151 -6.63 5.82 5.96
CA SER A 151 -5.29 5.37 5.61
C SER A 151 -4.41 6.57 5.23
N LEU A 152 -3.11 6.49 5.51
CA LEU A 152 -2.12 7.54 5.22
C LEU A 152 -1.19 7.21 4.05
N GLY A 153 -1.34 6.02 3.45
CA GLY A 153 -0.49 5.56 2.35
C GLY A 153 0.99 5.62 2.72
N SER A 154 1.81 6.21 1.84
CA SER A 154 3.24 6.37 2.04
C SER A 154 3.65 7.59 2.88
N SER A 155 2.71 8.43 3.32
CA SER A 155 3.03 9.75 3.87
C SER A 155 3.88 9.71 5.15
N ILE A 156 3.69 8.71 6.02
CA ILE A 156 4.53 8.53 7.22
C ILE A 156 5.98 8.24 6.82
N ALA A 157 6.20 7.32 5.88
CA ALA A 157 7.54 6.99 5.41
C ALA A 157 8.18 8.17 4.68
N GLN A 158 7.43 8.87 3.84
CA GLN A 158 7.90 10.10 3.18
C GLN A 158 8.28 11.19 4.18
N SER A 159 7.53 11.33 5.28
CA SER A 159 7.82 12.29 6.35
C SER A 159 9.14 11.95 7.06
N ALA A 160 9.37 10.67 7.35
CA ALA A 160 10.64 10.19 7.91
C ALA A 160 11.81 10.45 6.95
N TYR A 161 11.65 10.16 5.66
CA TYR A 161 12.67 10.44 4.66
C TYR A 161 12.94 11.92 4.47
N ALA A 162 11.93 12.79 4.61
CA ALA A 162 12.13 14.22 4.55
C ALA A 162 13.01 14.73 5.71
N VAL A 163 12.89 14.16 6.92
CA VAL A 163 13.78 14.47 8.05
C VAL A 163 15.21 14.01 7.73
N ALA A 164 15.37 12.77 7.27
CA ALA A 164 16.68 12.21 6.91
C ALA A 164 17.37 13.02 5.81
N GLN A 165 16.62 13.42 4.78
CA GLN A 165 17.12 14.25 3.69
C GLN A 165 17.61 15.61 4.21
N ARG A 166 16.83 16.30 5.07
CA ARG A 166 17.23 17.60 5.64
C ARG A 166 18.53 17.50 6.45
N ALA A 167 18.66 16.47 7.28
CA ALA A 167 19.87 16.23 8.06
C ALA A 167 21.10 15.96 7.17
N ALA A 168 20.94 15.11 6.14
CA ALA A 168 22.01 14.82 5.20
C ALA A 168 22.44 16.08 4.42
N GLU A 169 21.48 16.89 3.95
CA GLU A 169 21.76 18.14 3.25
C GLU A 169 22.45 19.18 4.13
N GLU A 170 22.08 19.29 5.40
CA GLU A 170 22.71 20.23 6.34
C GLU A 170 24.17 19.87 6.60
N ILE A 171 24.45 18.61 6.95
CA ILE A 171 25.83 18.15 7.21
C ILE A 171 26.68 18.37 5.96
N TYR A 172 26.16 18.03 4.77
CA TYR A 172 26.89 18.17 3.52
C TYR A 172 27.16 19.64 3.13
N ARG A 173 26.18 20.53 3.29
CA ARG A 173 26.29 21.93 2.82
C ARG A 173 26.87 22.89 3.86
N LYS A 174 26.59 22.66 5.14
CA LYS A 174 26.87 23.61 6.23
C LYS A 174 27.78 23.04 7.31
N GLY A 175 27.94 21.72 7.41
CA GLY A 175 28.73 21.08 8.47
C GLY A 175 28.13 21.27 9.88
N THR A 176 26.81 21.44 9.97
CA THR A 176 26.04 21.64 11.22
C THR A 176 25.08 20.47 11.46
N TYR A 177 24.46 20.43 12.64
CA TYR A 177 23.70 19.27 13.15
C TYR A 177 22.30 19.62 13.68
N ASP A 178 21.77 20.80 13.38
CA ASP A 178 20.54 21.30 13.96
C ASP A 178 19.32 20.46 13.56
N ALA A 179 19.30 19.92 12.33
CA ALA A 179 18.22 19.08 11.83
C ALA A 179 18.03 17.76 12.60
N VAL A 180 19.03 17.31 13.37
CA VAL A 180 18.92 16.10 14.20
C VAL A 180 18.75 16.40 15.69
N SER A 181 18.68 17.68 16.09
CA SER A 181 18.55 18.09 17.50
C SER A 181 17.32 17.53 18.21
N ASN A 182 16.26 17.22 17.47
CA ASN A 182 15.00 16.65 17.99
C ASN A 182 14.78 15.18 17.60
N ALA A 183 15.84 14.45 17.22
CA ALA A 183 15.73 13.02 16.94
C ALA A 183 15.43 12.23 18.22
N LEU A 184 14.82 11.04 18.08
CA LEU A 184 14.74 10.08 19.19
C LEU A 184 16.15 9.76 19.67
N ASP A 185 16.38 9.83 20.99
CA ASP A 185 17.67 9.47 21.55
C ASP A 185 17.95 7.96 21.36
N TYR A 186 19.24 7.62 21.36
CA TYR A 186 19.69 6.25 21.08
C TYR A 186 19.10 5.22 22.04
N GLY A 187 18.95 5.57 23.32
CA GLY A 187 18.38 4.68 24.34
C GLY A 187 16.92 4.37 24.05
N THR A 188 16.12 5.42 23.81
CA THR A 188 14.71 5.31 23.46
C THR A 188 14.51 4.47 22.19
N LEU A 189 15.23 4.77 21.11
CA LEU A 189 15.09 4.03 19.86
C LEU A 189 15.43 2.53 20.02
N ASN A 190 16.52 2.21 20.71
CA ASN A 190 16.86 0.80 20.97
C ASN A 190 15.85 0.13 21.91
N GLY A 191 15.28 0.88 22.85
CA GLY A 191 14.20 0.42 23.71
C GLY A 191 12.98 -0.07 22.91
N LEU A 192 12.59 0.66 21.86
CA LEU A 192 11.47 0.30 20.98
C LEU A 192 11.69 -0.99 20.18
N LEU A 193 12.95 -1.40 19.96
CA LEU A 193 13.30 -2.59 19.17
C LEU A 193 13.48 -3.85 20.04
N ARG A 194 13.50 -3.70 21.37
CA ARG A 194 13.55 -4.84 22.28
C ARG A 194 12.17 -5.48 22.33
N ARG A 195 12.15 -6.80 22.10
CA ARG A 195 10.95 -7.63 22.24
C ARG A 195 10.74 -8.04 23.68
#